data_AF-A0AAD4QQ24-F1
#
_entry.id   AF-A0AAD4QQ24-F1
#
_cell.length_a   1.000
_cell.length_b   1.000
_cell.length_c   1.000
_cell.angle_alpha   90.00
_cell.angle_beta   90.00
_cell.angle_gamma   90.00
#
_symmetry.space_group_name_H-M   'P 1'
#
loop_
_entity.id
_entity.type
_entity.pdbx_description
1 polymer ?
#
loop_
_entity_poly.entity_id
_entity_poly.type
_entity_poly.pdbx_seq_one_letter_code
_entity_poly.pdbx_strand_id
1 'polypeptide(L)'
;MLSHTLITITIVAAALVSRVSAHISIWHPSMWGFNVSDSPNRPQDPLMNRPFKDWWFHGHLASPPHPSDIMQLPVGGVIDTELSCDKGATSSYPSAPGGDTRDRNNPDYPCPGQPLSQFHTNGIHDLGGCALAVAYKSDVNEVRPEDFVVFSVNQTCVWTLHTSFSIPDNMPACPNGKCTCAWFWIHKADSGSEQMYMTGFQCNMLNAKSTTPLPPPKVARRCGADPDNNVPAHPSNCTYGPKQPLYWYQAEGNNMFEGTYTPPLYNDLYHFLDGAQNDIF
;
A
#
# COMPACT_ATOMS: atom_id res chain seq x y z
N MET A 1 -28.35 16.00 -64.46
CA MET A 1 -27.92 14.62 -64.11
C MET A 1 -27.03 14.71 -62.89
N LEU A 2 -27.52 14.11 -61.80
CA LEU A 2 -26.87 13.65 -60.57
C LEU A 2 -25.82 14.52 -59.85
N SER A 3 -26.25 14.96 -58.66
CA SER A 3 -25.54 15.66 -57.61
C SER A 3 -24.63 14.73 -56.78
N HIS A 4 -23.61 15.34 -56.19
CA HIS A 4 -22.58 14.87 -55.25
C HIS A 4 -23.00 13.82 -54.22
N THR A 5 -22.06 12.92 -53.88
CA THR A 5 -21.66 12.72 -52.47
C THR A 5 -20.27 12.08 -52.39
N LEU A 6 -19.29 12.80 -51.86
CA LEU A 6 -18.01 12.25 -51.41
C LEU A 6 -18.23 11.75 -49.98
N ILE A 7 -18.17 10.43 -49.76
CA ILE A 7 -18.31 9.84 -48.42
C ILE A 7 -16.93 9.83 -47.77
N THR A 8 -16.68 10.77 -46.87
CA THR A 8 -15.52 10.75 -45.98
C THR A 8 -15.83 9.83 -44.80
N ILE A 9 -15.26 8.62 -44.81
CA ILE A 9 -15.36 7.69 -43.68
C ILE A 9 -14.34 8.15 -42.62
N THR A 10 -14.83 8.77 -41.56
CA THR A 10 -14.02 9.11 -40.38
C THR A 10 -14.02 7.90 -39.44
N ILE A 11 -12.94 7.12 -39.41
CA ILE A 11 -12.76 6.05 -38.43
C ILE A 11 -12.36 6.71 -37.11
N VAL A 12 -13.31 6.84 -36.18
CA VAL A 12 -13.00 7.18 -34.79
C VAL A 12 -12.54 5.90 -34.09
N ALA A 13 -11.24 5.73 -33.96
CA ALA A 13 -10.66 4.71 -33.09
C ALA A 13 -10.89 5.14 -31.63
N ALA A 14 -11.99 4.69 -31.03
CA ALA A 14 -12.18 4.78 -29.59
C ALA A 14 -11.18 3.81 -28.94
N ALA A 15 -10.06 4.34 -28.44
CA ALA A 15 -9.19 3.59 -27.56
C ALA A 15 -10.01 3.21 -26.32
N LEU A 16 -10.43 1.94 -26.25
CA LEU A 16 -10.91 1.32 -25.02
C LEU A 16 -9.72 1.28 -24.06
N VAL A 17 -9.53 2.35 -23.29
CA VAL A 17 -8.68 2.31 -22.11
C VAL A 17 -9.38 1.36 -21.15
N SER A 18 -8.97 0.09 -21.13
CA SER A 18 -9.38 -0.84 -20.10
C SER A 18 -8.98 -0.24 -18.76
N ARG A 19 -9.95 0.26 -18.00
CA ARG A 19 -9.76 0.60 -16.59
C ARG A 19 -9.58 -0.71 -15.84
N VAL A 20 -8.37 -1.25 -15.86
CA VAL A 20 -8.00 -2.31 -14.93
C VAL A 20 -7.79 -1.60 -13.60
N SER A 21 -8.64 -1.93 -12.63
CA SER A 21 -8.44 -1.57 -11.23
C SER A 21 -7.75 -2.76 -10.61
N ALA A 22 -6.53 -2.60 -10.10
CA ALA A 22 -6.00 -3.63 -9.24
C ALA A 22 -6.76 -3.61 -7.94
N HIS A 23 -6.72 -4.77 -7.33
CA HIS A 23 -7.33 -4.95 -6.06
C HIS A 23 -6.36 -5.77 -5.25
N ILE A 24 -5.66 -5.16 -4.29
CA ILE A 24 -4.77 -5.84 -3.36
C ILE A 24 -4.92 -5.19 -1.98
N SER A 25 -4.97 -6.02 -0.95
CA SER A 25 -4.86 -5.61 0.44
C SER A 25 -3.90 -6.54 1.17
N ILE A 26 -3.31 -6.06 2.25
CA ILE A 26 -2.85 -6.95 3.31
C ILE A 26 -4.05 -7.62 3.99
N TRP A 27 -3.95 -8.92 4.27
CA TRP A 27 -4.98 -9.68 4.95
C TRP A 27 -4.46 -10.24 6.26
N HIS A 28 -5.08 -9.83 7.35
CA HIS A 28 -4.81 -10.37 8.68
C HIS A 28 -6.03 -10.09 9.58
N PRO A 29 -6.41 -10.98 10.53
CA PRO A 29 -7.55 -10.74 11.42
C PRO A 29 -7.50 -9.43 12.20
N SER A 30 -6.30 -8.86 12.39
CA SER A 30 -6.10 -7.58 13.08
C SER A 30 -6.39 -6.33 12.24
N MET A 31 -6.80 -6.46 10.97
CA MET A 31 -7.09 -5.30 10.12
C MET A 31 -8.47 -4.69 10.41
N TRP A 32 -8.58 -3.38 10.23
CA TRP A 32 -9.90 -2.76 10.10
C TRP A 32 -10.56 -3.23 8.81
N GLY A 33 -11.87 -3.46 8.86
CA GLY A 33 -12.64 -3.89 7.70
C GLY A 33 -12.43 -5.35 7.28
N PHE A 34 -11.88 -6.21 8.15
CA PHE A 34 -11.57 -7.62 7.85
C PHE A 34 -12.74 -8.42 7.23
N ASN A 35 -13.98 -8.07 7.57
CA ASN A 35 -15.20 -8.71 7.05
C ASN A 35 -16.03 -7.80 6.13
N VAL A 36 -15.54 -6.61 5.78
CA VAL A 36 -16.20 -5.75 4.80
C VAL A 36 -16.06 -6.40 3.43
N SER A 37 -17.19 -6.66 2.78
CA SER A 37 -17.25 -7.38 1.50
C SER A 37 -18.05 -6.66 0.42
N ASP A 38 -18.70 -5.55 0.76
CA ASP A 38 -19.50 -4.77 -0.17
C ASP A 38 -18.62 -3.83 -1.00
N SER A 39 -18.68 -3.99 -2.32
CA SER A 39 -18.10 -3.05 -3.28
C SER A 39 -18.94 -1.75 -3.33
N PRO A 40 -18.34 -0.57 -3.54
CA PRO A 40 -16.93 -0.31 -3.87
C PRO A 40 -16.11 0.22 -2.67
N ASN A 41 -16.14 -0.49 -1.55
CA ASN A 41 -15.31 -0.18 -0.37
C ASN A 41 -14.77 -1.44 0.34
N ARG A 42 -14.46 -2.49 -0.41
CA ARG A 42 -13.77 -3.68 0.12
C ARG A 42 -12.31 -3.34 0.42
N PRO A 43 -11.62 -4.06 1.32
CA PRO A 43 -10.23 -3.76 1.67
C PRO A 43 -9.27 -3.67 0.48
N GLN A 44 -9.49 -4.50 -0.54
CA GLN A 44 -8.68 -4.51 -1.75
C GLN A 44 -9.07 -3.42 -2.76
N ASP A 45 -10.19 -2.71 -2.59
CA ASP A 45 -10.61 -1.67 -3.54
C ASP A 45 -9.66 -0.45 -3.45
N PRO A 46 -9.36 0.22 -4.56
CA PRO A 46 -8.42 1.34 -4.59
C PRO A 46 -8.96 2.63 -3.97
N LEU A 47 -8.05 3.51 -3.54
CA LEU A 47 -8.36 4.84 -3.02
C LEU A 47 -7.91 5.92 -4.01
N MET A 48 -8.88 6.66 -4.57
CA MET A 48 -8.66 7.77 -5.49
C MET A 48 -9.77 8.81 -5.35
N ASN A 49 -9.40 10.08 -5.33
CA ASN A 49 -10.29 11.23 -5.28
C ASN A 49 -11.35 11.12 -4.15
N ARG A 50 -10.94 10.62 -2.99
CA ARG A 50 -11.80 10.44 -1.82
C ARG A 50 -11.65 11.61 -0.83
N PRO A 51 -12.73 12.06 -0.18
CA PRO A 51 -12.65 12.88 1.04
C PRO A 51 -11.85 12.17 2.15
N PHE A 52 -11.36 12.92 3.14
CA PHE A 52 -10.46 12.38 4.17
C PHE A 52 -11.03 11.14 4.87
N LYS A 53 -12.27 11.23 5.34
CA LYS A 53 -12.95 10.14 6.07
C LYS A 53 -13.11 8.84 5.27
N ASP A 54 -13.08 8.93 3.94
CA ASP A 54 -13.34 7.80 3.04
C ASP A 54 -12.04 7.06 2.69
N TRP A 55 -10.92 7.77 2.51
CA TRP A 55 -9.62 7.11 2.29
C TRP A 55 -8.91 6.74 3.59
N TRP A 56 -9.08 7.55 4.64
CA TRP A 56 -8.41 7.32 5.91
C TRP A 56 -8.89 6.01 6.53
N PHE A 57 -7.95 5.08 6.74
CA PHE A 57 -8.26 3.70 7.17
C PHE A 57 -9.29 3.01 6.26
N HIS A 58 -9.33 3.38 4.97
CA HIS A 58 -10.29 2.83 4.00
C HIS A 58 -11.77 3.08 4.39
N GLY A 59 -12.02 4.09 5.25
CA GLY A 59 -13.35 4.30 5.82
C GLY A 59 -13.82 3.18 6.75
N HIS A 60 -12.93 2.28 7.18
CA HIS A 60 -13.27 1.07 7.96
C HIS A 60 -13.16 1.24 9.47
N LEU A 61 -13.00 2.47 9.99
CA LEU A 61 -12.90 2.70 11.45
C LEU A 61 -14.14 2.19 12.23
N ALA A 62 -15.32 2.17 11.60
CA ALA A 62 -16.54 1.61 12.19
C ALA A 62 -16.60 0.07 12.15
N SER A 63 -15.60 -0.60 11.57
CA SER A 63 -15.48 -2.06 11.48
C SER A 63 -14.12 -2.51 12.05
N PRO A 64 -13.88 -2.31 13.36
CA PRO A 64 -12.62 -2.67 13.98
C PRO A 64 -12.42 -4.20 14.04
N PRO A 65 -11.17 -4.68 14.09
CA PRO A 65 -10.85 -6.06 14.40
C PRO A 65 -11.25 -6.42 15.84
N HIS A 66 -11.20 -7.70 16.19
CA HIS A 66 -11.34 -8.10 17.59
C HIS A 66 -10.17 -7.52 18.44
N PRO A 67 -10.40 -7.08 19.69
CA PRO A 67 -9.35 -6.45 20.50
C PRO A 67 -8.10 -7.33 20.75
N SER A 68 -8.26 -8.65 20.73
CA SER A 68 -7.13 -9.60 20.89
C SER A 68 -6.37 -9.90 19.59
N ASP A 69 -6.93 -9.54 18.44
CA ASP A 69 -6.30 -9.82 17.16
C ASP A 69 -5.28 -8.73 16.88
N ILE A 70 -4.01 -9.05 17.11
CA ILE A 70 -2.88 -8.12 17.02
C ILE A 70 -1.78 -8.78 16.22
N MET A 71 -1.36 -8.14 15.13
CA MET A 71 -0.20 -8.60 14.35
C MET A 71 1.07 -8.39 15.17
N GLN A 72 1.78 -9.48 15.50
CA GLN A 72 3.02 -9.44 16.27
C GLN A 72 4.22 -9.24 15.33
N LEU A 73 4.81 -8.05 15.38
CA LEU A 73 5.95 -7.66 14.55
C LEU A 73 7.26 -7.98 15.28
N PRO A 74 8.05 -8.97 14.83
CA PRO A 74 9.26 -9.40 15.55
C PRO A 74 10.39 -8.38 15.39
N VAL A 75 10.69 -7.61 16.44
CA VAL A 75 11.76 -6.60 16.43
C VAL A 75 13.11 -7.24 16.09
N GLY A 76 13.82 -6.68 15.11
CA GLY A 76 15.07 -7.22 14.56
C GLY A 76 14.92 -8.50 13.72
N GLY A 77 13.68 -8.92 13.45
CA GLY A 77 13.35 -10.09 12.64
C GLY A 77 12.64 -9.73 11.34
N VAL A 78 12.00 -10.74 10.76
CA VAL A 78 11.21 -10.64 9.52
C VAL A 78 9.81 -11.18 9.80
N ILE A 79 8.81 -10.53 9.24
CA ILE A 79 7.43 -11.03 9.19
C ILE A 79 7.02 -11.27 7.75
N ASP A 80 6.41 -12.42 7.47
CA ASP A 80 5.74 -12.68 6.20
C ASP A 80 4.27 -12.27 6.33
N THR A 81 3.86 -11.34 5.46
CA THR A 81 2.48 -10.84 5.38
C THR A 81 1.80 -11.41 4.14
N GLU A 82 0.47 -11.52 4.16
CA GLU A 82 -0.31 -12.01 3.03
C GLU A 82 -0.97 -10.84 2.28
N LEU A 83 -0.49 -10.58 1.06
CA LEU A 83 -1.01 -9.56 0.15
C LEU A 83 -1.78 -10.23 -0.98
N SER A 84 -3.07 -9.95 -1.09
CA SER A 84 -3.91 -10.67 -2.05
C SER A 84 -5.09 -9.84 -2.56
N CYS A 85 -5.58 -10.20 -3.74
CA CYS A 85 -6.75 -9.60 -4.34
C CYS A 85 -8.08 -10.08 -3.76
N ASP A 86 -8.04 -11.19 -3.03
CA ASP A 86 -9.19 -11.72 -2.33
C ASP A 86 -8.76 -12.44 -1.05
N LYS A 87 -9.57 -12.30 0.01
CA LYS A 87 -9.34 -12.97 1.29
C LYS A 87 -9.30 -14.49 1.14
N GLY A 88 -10.04 -15.05 0.18
CA GLY A 88 -10.08 -16.49 -0.11
C GLY A 88 -8.75 -17.07 -0.58
N ALA A 89 -7.84 -16.24 -1.09
CA ALA A 89 -6.51 -16.64 -1.52
C ALA A 89 -5.46 -16.55 -0.39
N THR A 90 -5.88 -16.28 0.84
CA THR A 90 -5.01 -16.15 2.03
C THR A 90 -5.33 -17.24 3.06
N SER A 91 -4.54 -17.34 4.13
CA SER A 91 -4.85 -18.17 5.30
C SER A 91 -6.18 -17.81 5.96
N SER A 92 -6.70 -16.61 5.70
CA SER A 92 -7.99 -16.12 6.20
C SER A 92 -9.20 -16.59 5.36
N TYR A 93 -8.99 -17.47 4.37
CA TYR A 93 -10.04 -18.07 3.55
C TYR A 93 -11.24 -18.66 4.30
N PRO A 94 -11.15 -19.21 5.53
CA PRO A 94 -12.32 -19.74 6.23
C PRO A 94 -13.39 -18.68 6.53
N SER A 95 -13.00 -17.40 6.55
CA SER A 95 -13.89 -16.25 6.72
C SER A 95 -14.21 -15.51 5.42
N ALA A 96 -13.68 -15.98 4.29
CA ALA A 96 -13.93 -15.36 2.99
C ALA A 96 -15.30 -15.78 2.45
N PRO A 97 -16.10 -14.85 1.90
CA PRO A 97 -17.41 -15.19 1.32
C PRO A 97 -17.34 -16.27 0.23
N GLY A 98 -16.24 -16.28 -0.55
CA GLY A 98 -15.99 -17.25 -1.62
C GLY A 98 -15.31 -18.56 -1.19
N GLY A 99 -14.94 -18.71 0.08
CA GLY A 99 -14.18 -19.86 0.57
C GLY A 99 -12.71 -19.87 0.11
N ASP A 100 -12.12 -21.07 0.02
CA ASP A 100 -10.73 -21.28 -0.38
C ASP A 100 -10.55 -21.13 -1.89
N THR A 101 -9.89 -20.04 -2.31
CA THR A 101 -9.60 -19.73 -3.72
C THR A 101 -8.12 -19.79 -4.06
N ARG A 102 -7.29 -20.32 -3.14
CA ARG A 102 -5.84 -20.43 -3.34
C ARG A 102 -5.49 -21.30 -4.54
N ASP A 103 -4.51 -20.85 -5.32
CA ASP A 103 -3.96 -21.64 -6.42
C ASP A 103 -2.98 -22.69 -5.87
N ARG A 104 -3.27 -23.97 -6.09
CA ARG A 104 -2.41 -25.07 -5.59
C ARG A 104 -1.15 -25.26 -6.43
N ASN A 105 -1.17 -24.83 -7.69
CA ASN A 105 -0.03 -24.95 -8.60
C ASN A 105 0.90 -23.74 -8.49
N ASN A 106 0.36 -22.59 -8.09
CA ASN A 106 1.12 -21.37 -7.82
C ASN A 106 0.68 -20.74 -6.49
N PRO A 107 1.03 -21.36 -5.35
CA PRO A 107 0.50 -21.00 -4.03
C PRO A 107 0.93 -19.61 -3.54
N ASP A 108 1.93 -19.01 -4.17
CA ASP A 108 2.43 -17.69 -3.81
C ASP A 108 1.99 -16.60 -4.81
N TYR A 109 1.04 -16.91 -5.70
CA TYR A 109 0.49 -15.91 -6.60
C TYR A 109 -0.54 -15.05 -5.87
N PRO A 110 -0.41 -13.70 -5.88
CA PRO A 110 -1.26 -12.82 -5.08
C PRO A 110 -2.71 -12.75 -5.58
N CYS A 111 -2.98 -13.22 -6.80
CA CYS A 111 -4.33 -13.19 -7.34
C CYS A 111 -4.66 -14.38 -8.26
N PRO A 112 -5.00 -15.55 -7.69
CA PRO A 112 -5.32 -16.77 -8.43
C PRO A 112 -6.25 -16.56 -9.63
N GLY A 113 -5.82 -17.05 -10.80
CA GLY A 113 -6.60 -16.99 -12.04
C GLY A 113 -6.68 -15.60 -12.71
N GLN A 114 -6.01 -14.58 -12.18
CA GLN A 114 -6.03 -13.23 -12.73
C GLN A 114 -4.69 -12.85 -13.42
N PRO A 115 -4.72 -11.98 -14.45
CA PRO A 115 -3.50 -11.50 -15.12
C PRO A 115 -2.70 -10.55 -14.23
N LEU A 116 -1.42 -10.29 -14.58
CA LEU A 116 -0.54 -9.35 -13.86
C LEU A 116 -1.15 -7.94 -13.71
N SER A 117 -1.93 -7.51 -14.70
CA SER A 117 -2.62 -6.21 -14.67
C SER A 117 -3.59 -6.08 -13.49
N GLN A 118 -4.07 -7.20 -12.92
CA GLN A 118 -4.92 -7.20 -11.72
C GLN A 118 -4.18 -6.71 -10.46
N PHE A 119 -2.87 -6.60 -10.51
CA PHE A 119 -2.03 -6.05 -9.45
C PHE A 119 -1.03 -5.03 -9.99
N HIS A 120 -1.44 -4.31 -11.05
CA HIS A 120 -0.79 -3.13 -11.60
C HIS A 120 0.70 -3.29 -11.89
N THR A 121 1.04 -4.35 -12.62
CA THR A 121 2.41 -4.54 -13.07
C THR A 121 2.45 -5.21 -14.43
N ASN A 122 3.48 -4.88 -15.21
CA ASN A 122 3.85 -5.56 -16.44
C ASN A 122 4.89 -6.69 -16.18
N GLY A 123 5.38 -6.84 -14.95
CA GLY A 123 6.33 -7.88 -14.54
C GLY A 123 7.17 -7.47 -13.33
N ILE A 124 8.03 -8.36 -12.83
CA ILE A 124 8.82 -8.14 -11.60
C ILE A 124 9.70 -6.87 -11.62
N HIS A 125 10.09 -6.38 -12.81
CA HIS A 125 10.88 -5.16 -12.96
C HIS A 125 10.03 -3.87 -13.01
N ASP A 126 8.72 -4.02 -12.87
CA ASP A 126 7.71 -2.97 -12.98
C ASP A 126 6.89 -2.86 -11.69
N LEU A 127 7.59 -2.79 -10.55
CA LEU A 127 6.99 -2.68 -9.22
C LEU A 127 7.35 -1.33 -8.58
N GLY A 128 6.39 -0.78 -7.82
CA GLY A 128 6.52 0.49 -7.11
C GLY A 128 6.99 0.36 -5.65
N GLY A 129 7.07 -0.87 -5.14
CA GLY A 129 7.28 -1.14 -3.72
C GLY A 129 6.08 -0.81 -2.85
N CYS A 130 6.07 -1.31 -1.62
CA CYS A 130 5.06 -0.99 -0.62
C CYS A 130 5.69 -0.92 0.77
N ALA A 131 4.95 -0.41 1.75
CA ALA A 131 5.48 -0.11 3.06
C ALA A 131 4.55 -0.50 4.21
N LEU A 132 5.15 -0.78 5.36
CA LEU A 132 4.49 -0.79 6.66
C LEU A 132 4.85 0.48 7.43
N ALA A 133 3.83 1.12 8.01
CA ALA A 133 3.99 2.26 8.91
C ALA A 133 3.33 2.00 10.26
N VAL A 134 3.82 2.68 11.29
CA VAL A 134 3.32 2.57 12.67
C VAL A 134 3.07 3.96 13.26
N ALA A 135 1.97 4.07 14.00
CA ALA A 135 1.69 5.14 14.93
C ALA A 135 1.62 4.54 16.35
N TYR A 136 2.43 5.06 17.28
CA TYR A 136 2.51 4.58 18.67
C TYR A 136 1.32 5.08 19.51
N LYS A 137 0.11 4.74 19.07
CA LYS A 137 -1.17 5.07 19.71
C LYS A 137 -2.04 3.82 19.76
N SER A 138 -2.54 3.50 20.95
CA SER A 138 -3.40 2.33 21.19
C SER A 138 -4.85 2.57 20.80
N ASP A 139 -5.31 3.83 20.82
CA ASP A 139 -6.62 4.26 20.31
C ASP A 139 -6.45 4.83 18.90
N VAL A 140 -7.13 4.21 17.93
CA VAL A 140 -7.10 4.63 16.53
C VAL A 140 -7.70 6.02 16.33
N ASN A 141 -8.61 6.48 17.19
CA ASN A 141 -9.22 7.81 17.09
C ASN A 141 -8.24 8.94 17.36
N GLU A 142 -7.15 8.64 18.07
CA GLU A 142 -6.05 9.57 18.34
C GLU A 142 -5.05 9.66 17.18
N VAL A 143 -5.07 8.69 16.26
CA VAL A 143 -4.16 8.62 15.12
C VAL A 143 -4.51 9.70 14.10
N ARG A 144 -3.47 10.35 13.58
CA ARG A 144 -3.47 11.34 12.52
C ARG A 144 -2.47 10.93 11.43
N PRO A 145 -2.64 11.40 10.19
CA PRO A 145 -1.71 11.07 9.10
C PRO A 145 -0.24 11.36 9.47
N GLU A 146 0.02 12.45 10.20
CA GLU A 146 1.36 12.89 10.56
C GLU A 146 2.02 12.03 11.65
N ASP A 147 1.28 11.12 12.29
CA ASP A 147 1.83 10.22 13.32
C ASP A 147 2.50 8.98 12.73
N PHE A 148 2.16 8.60 11.49
CA PHE A 148 2.65 7.37 10.90
C PHE A 148 4.11 7.50 10.49
N VAL A 149 4.96 6.61 11.02
CA VAL A 149 6.35 6.45 10.61
C VAL A 149 6.47 5.17 9.79
N VAL A 150 6.91 5.27 8.53
CA VAL A 150 7.29 4.11 7.72
C VAL A 150 8.52 3.45 8.34
N PHE A 151 8.40 2.18 8.73
CA PHE A 151 9.47 1.44 9.42
C PHE A 151 9.99 0.23 8.64
N SER A 152 9.25 -0.23 7.62
CA SER A 152 9.68 -1.34 6.76
C SER A 152 9.14 -1.16 5.35
N VAL A 153 9.96 -1.49 4.36
CA VAL A 153 9.66 -1.38 2.94
C VAL A 153 10.04 -2.68 2.26
N ASN A 154 9.26 -3.07 1.25
CA ASN A 154 9.65 -4.11 0.31
C ASN A 154 9.49 -3.54 -1.11
N GLN A 155 10.58 -3.37 -1.85
CA GLN A 155 10.55 -2.77 -3.19
C GLN A 155 10.03 -3.75 -4.26
N THR A 156 10.04 -5.06 -3.99
CA THR A 156 9.46 -6.12 -4.85
C THR A 156 8.03 -6.48 -4.41
N CYS A 157 7.35 -5.57 -3.72
CA CYS A 157 6.04 -5.81 -3.16
C CYS A 157 4.94 -5.97 -4.22
N VAL A 158 3.89 -6.71 -3.86
CA VAL A 158 2.74 -7.03 -4.72
C VAL A 158 3.13 -7.90 -5.92
N TRP A 159 4.18 -8.70 -5.74
CA TRP A 159 4.59 -9.75 -6.67
C TRP A 159 4.21 -11.14 -6.18
N THR A 160 4.35 -11.36 -4.87
CA THR A 160 4.03 -12.61 -4.18
C THR A 160 2.94 -12.39 -3.15
N LEU A 161 2.15 -13.44 -2.89
CA LEU A 161 1.19 -13.50 -1.80
C LEU A 161 1.91 -13.27 -0.47
N HIS A 162 2.95 -14.04 -0.20
CA HIS A 162 3.78 -13.86 0.99
C HIS A 162 4.84 -12.81 0.71
N THR A 163 4.62 -11.61 1.25
CA THR A 163 5.57 -10.50 1.17
C THR A 163 6.24 -10.29 2.52
N SER A 164 7.56 -10.46 2.55
CA SER A 164 8.38 -10.31 3.75
C SER A 164 8.70 -8.85 4.04
N PHE A 165 8.60 -8.46 5.31
CA PHE A 165 9.01 -7.15 5.83
C PHE A 165 10.02 -7.32 6.97
N SER A 166 11.18 -6.67 6.83
CA SER A 166 12.20 -6.66 7.88
C SER A 166 11.87 -5.57 8.91
N ILE A 167 11.88 -5.92 10.19
CA ILE A 167 11.55 -5.00 11.28
C ILE A 167 12.86 -4.44 11.87
N PRO A 168 13.01 -3.12 12.03
CA PRO A 168 14.20 -2.56 12.67
C PRO A 168 14.44 -3.16 14.07
N ASP A 169 15.70 -3.29 14.46
CA ASP A 169 16.12 -3.87 15.75
C ASP A 169 15.88 -2.96 16.96
N ASN A 170 15.84 -1.65 16.72
CA ASN A 170 15.68 -0.62 17.75
C ASN A 170 14.23 -0.12 17.93
N MET A 171 13.24 -0.82 17.37
CA MET A 171 11.82 -0.47 17.56
C MET A 171 11.45 -0.49 19.05
N PRO A 172 10.85 0.59 19.59
CA PRO A 172 10.37 0.62 20.97
C PRO A 172 9.11 -0.23 21.16
N ALA A 173 8.78 -0.53 22.42
CA ALA A 173 7.56 -1.25 22.75
C ALA A 173 6.31 -0.39 22.50
N CYS A 174 5.23 -1.02 22.03
CA CYS A 174 3.95 -0.34 21.88
C CYS A 174 3.33 0.02 23.23
N PRO A 175 2.70 1.21 23.37
CA PRO A 175 1.94 1.53 24.57
C PRO A 175 0.85 0.48 24.79
N ASN A 176 0.68 0.03 26.04
CA ASN A 176 -0.30 -0.99 26.43
C ASN A 176 -0.25 -2.29 25.61
N GLY A 177 0.90 -2.61 24.98
CA GLY A 177 1.03 -3.78 24.11
C GLY A 177 0.27 -3.68 22.78
N LYS A 178 -0.14 -2.49 22.36
CA LYS A 178 -0.88 -2.25 21.11
C LYS A 178 -0.59 -0.89 20.50
N CYS A 179 -0.09 -0.89 19.28
CA CYS A 179 -0.02 0.27 18.40
C CYS A 179 -1.02 0.13 17.25
N THR A 180 -1.11 1.18 16.45
CA THR A 180 -1.83 1.16 15.18
C THR A 180 -0.82 1.15 14.02
N CYS A 181 -0.91 0.17 13.14
CA CYS A 181 -0.09 0.09 11.93
C CYS A 181 -0.96 0.24 10.68
N ALA A 182 -0.31 0.48 9.55
CA ALA A 182 -0.96 0.44 8.25
C ALA A 182 0.00 -0.05 7.16
N TRP A 183 -0.54 -0.79 6.21
CA TRP A 183 0.11 -1.14 4.96
C TRP A 183 -0.27 -0.13 3.90
N PHE A 184 0.69 0.29 3.08
CA PHE A 184 0.50 1.24 2.01
C PHE A 184 1.17 0.76 0.72
N TRP A 185 0.52 1.02 -0.41
CA TRP A 185 1.05 0.69 -1.73
C TRP A 185 0.62 1.73 -2.77
N ILE A 186 1.55 2.07 -3.66
CA ILE A 186 1.33 2.83 -4.89
C ILE A 186 2.10 2.09 -5.99
N HIS A 187 1.44 1.85 -7.12
CA HIS A 187 2.03 1.15 -8.26
C HIS A 187 2.63 2.14 -9.27
N LYS A 188 3.28 1.62 -10.30
CA LYS A 188 3.77 2.44 -11.42
C LYS A 188 2.64 2.78 -12.40
N ALA A 189 2.82 3.86 -13.15
CA ALA A 189 1.80 4.48 -14.01
C ALA A 189 1.46 3.76 -15.31
N ASP A 190 2.20 2.71 -15.66
CA ASP A 190 2.15 2.01 -16.94
C ASP A 190 1.28 0.74 -16.92
N SER A 191 0.54 0.49 -15.83
CA SER A 191 -0.41 -0.62 -15.74
C SER A 191 -1.65 -0.22 -14.93
N GLY A 192 -2.71 0.23 -15.60
CA GLY A 192 -4.00 0.58 -14.97
C GLY A 192 -4.18 2.08 -14.65
N SER A 193 -5.28 2.43 -13.99
CA SER A 193 -5.46 3.79 -13.47
C SER A 193 -4.64 3.98 -12.19
N GLU A 194 -4.22 5.20 -11.91
CA GLU A 194 -3.48 5.52 -10.70
C GLU A 194 -4.34 5.69 -9.45
N GLN A 195 -3.83 5.17 -8.34
CA GLN A 195 -4.46 5.20 -7.02
C GLN A 195 -3.42 4.91 -5.94
N MET A 196 -3.84 5.08 -4.68
CA MET A 196 -3.12 4.52 -3.54
C MET A 196 -3.94 3.43 -2.87
N TYR A 197 -3.26 2.59 -2.09
CA TYR A 197 -3.88 1.58 -1.23
C TYR A 197 -3.44 1.81 0.21
N MET A 198 -4.38 1.63 1.12
CA MET A 198 -4.15 1.75 2.56
C MET A 198 -5.00 0.71 3.29
N THR A 199 -4.38 -0.02 4.19
CA THR A 199 -5.08 -0.93 5.10
C THR A 199 -4.52 -0.78 6.50
N GLY A 200 -5.32 -0.23 7.41
CA GLY A 200 -4.95 -0.15 8.83
C GLY A 200 -5.08 -1.50 9.52
N PHE A 201 -4.24 -1.76 10.53
CA PHE A 201 -4.36 -2.94 11.39
C PHE A 201 -3.77 -2.73 12.80
N GLN A 202 -4.29 -3.46 13.79
CA GLN A 202 -3.70 -3.51 15.13
C GLN A 202 -2.40 -4.30 15.09
N CYS A 203 -1.35 -3.74 15.69
CA CYS A 203 -0.02 -4.34 15.71
C CYS A 203 0.67 -4.17 17.07
N ASN A 204 1.72 -4.96 17.30
CA ASN A 204 2.58 -4.84 18.46
C ASN A 204 4.03 -5.18 18.11
N MET A 205 4.98 -4.48 18.72
CA MET A 205 6.41 -4.73 18.55
C MET A 205 6.85 -5.85 19.50
N LEU A 206 6.88 -7.08 19.00
CA LEU A 206 7.23 -8.28 19.75
C LEU A 206 8.73 -8.27 20.06
N ASN A 207 9.08 -8.57 21.32
CA ASN A 207 10.46 -8.58 21.82
C ASN A 207 11.19 -7.22 21.77
N ALA A 208 10.45 -6.11 21.66
CA ALA A 208 11.02 -4.77 21.74
C ALA A 208 11.75 -4.56 23.07
N LYS A 209 12.99 -4.07 22.98
CA LYS A 209 13.84 -3.73 24.14
C LYS A 209 14.22 -2.25 24.20
N SER A 210 14.12 -1.56 23.08
CA SER A 210 14.40 -0.13 22.99
C SER A 210 13.34 0.67 23.75
N THR A 211 13.78 1.75 24.39
CA THR A 211 12.91 2.76 25.00
C THR A 211 12.99 4.10 24.26
N THR A 212 13.79 4.18 23.20
CA THR A 212 13.93 5.39 22.38
C THR A 212 12.66 5.57 21.55
N PRO A 213 11.88 6.64 21.77
CA PRO A 213 10.70 6.91 20.96
C PRO A 213 11.11 7.30 19.54
N LEU A 214 10.27 7.02 18.54
CA LEU A 214 10.50 7.56 17.20
C LEU A 214 10.29 9.08 17.21
N PRO A 215 11.17 9.86 16.55
CA PRO A 215 10.90 11.28 16.32
C PRO A 215 9.68 11.46 15.41
N PRO A 216 9.04 12.64 15.44
CA PRO A 216 7.99 12.97 14.48
C PRO A 216 8.46 12.80 13.02
N PRO A 217 7.72 12.06 12.18
CA PRO A 217 8.11 11.84 10.80
C PRO A 217 7.91 13.08 9.94
N LYS A 218 8.72 13.18 8.89
CA LYS A 218 8.64 14.25 7.88
C LYS A 218 8.09 13.71 6.56
N VAL A 219 7.56 14.60 5.73
CA VAL A 219 7.13 14.27 4.37
C VAL A 219 8.33 13.78 3.56
N ALA A 220 8.20 12.63 2.90
CA ALA A 220 9.23 12.10 2.01
C ALA A 220 9.36 13.00 0.76
N ARG A 221 10.58 13.19 0.26
CA ARG A 221 10.85 14.07 -0.88
C ARG A 221 11.40 13.26 -2.04
N ARG A 222 10.91 13.53 -3.25
CA ARG A 222 11.45 12.95 -4.48
C ARG A 222 12.93 13.37 -4.62
N CYS A 223 13.84 12.42 -4.49
CA CYS A 223 15.27 12.69 -4.46
C CYS A 223 16.14 11.63 -5.15
N GLY A 224 15.63 10.40 -5.34
CA GLY A 224 16.34 9.37 -6.09
C GLY A 224 16.37 9.66 -7.59
N ALA A 225 17.11 8.83 -8.33
CA ALA A 225 17.13 8.90 -9.78
C ALA A 225 15.78 8.43 -10.35
N ASP A 226 15.36 9.07 -11.43
CA ASP A 226 14.13 8.77 -12.16
C ASP A 226 14.44 8.70 -13.65
N PRO A 227 14.91 7.54 -14.12
CA PRO A 227 15.28 7.34 -15.52
C PRO A 227 14.11 7.52 -16.49
N ASP A 228 12.90 7.15 -16.07
CA ASP A 228 11.69 7.22 -16.89
C ASP A 228 11.35 8.67 -17.27
N ASN A 229 11.69 9.63 -16.41
CA ASN A 229 11.52 11.06 -16.65
C ASN A 229 12.84 11.81 -16.92
N ASN A 230 13.94 11.09 -17.10
CA ASN A 230 15.28 11.65 -17.34
C ASN A 230 15.73 12.66 -16.26
N VAL A 231 15.45 12.35 -14.99
CA VAL A 231 15.85 13.17 -13.84
C VAL A 231 16.93 12.46 -13.02
N PRO A 232 18.12 13.07 -12.80
CA PRO A 232 19.16 12.48 -11.97
C PRO A 232 18.80 12.53 -10.48
N ALA A 233 19.47 11.70 -9.67
CA ALA A 233 19.33 11.78 -8.23
C ALA A 233 19.82 13.13 -7.67
N HIS A 234 19.12 13.62 -6.67
CA HIS A 234 19.44 14.83 -5.90
C HIS A 234 19.51 14.50 -4.40
N PRO A 235 20.61 13.89 -3.90
CA PRO A 235 20.71 13.42 -2.51
C PRO A 235 20.46 14.51 -1.46
N SER A 236 20.87 15.75 -1.74
CA SER A 236 20.62 16.91 -0.86
C SER A 236 19.12 17.26 -0.71
N ASN A 237 18.26 16.70 -1.57
CA ASN A 237 16.81 16.87 -1.52
C ASN A 237 16.11 15.75 -0.74
N CYS A 238 16.83 14.69 -0.32
CA CYS A 238 16.23 13.56 0.38
C CYS A 238 15.76 13.94 1.79
N THR A 239 14.66 13.31 2.21
CA THR A 239 14.26 13.27 3.62
C THR A 239 14.94 12.09 4.28
N TYR A 240 15.94 12.38 5.12
CA TYR A 240 16.57 11.40 6.01
C TYR A 240 15.78 11.30 7.33
N GLY A 241 15.88 10.13 7.97
CA GLY A 241 15.17 9.84 9.21
C GLY A 241 13.73 9.37 9.00
N PRO A 242 12.88 9.50 10.04
CA PRO A 242 11.50 9.00 10.01
C PRO A 242 10.70 9.74 8.94
N LYS A 243 10.06 8.97 8.06
CA LYS A 243 9.26 9.46 6.94
C LYS A 243 7.80 9.07 7.09
N GLN A 244 6.91 9.97 6.69
CA GLN A 244 5.46 9.70 6.60
C GLN A 244 5.18 8.79 5.40
N PRO A 245 4.04 8.06 5.41
CA PRO A 245 3.50 7.44 4.20
C PRO A 245 3.20 8.46 3.10
N LEU A 246 3.06 7.95 1.88
CA LEU A 246 2.76 8.72 0.67
C LEU A 246 1.24 8.86 0.54
N TYR A 247 0.67 9.95 1.06
CA TYR A 247 -0.75 10.27 0.91
C TYR A 247 -0.95 11.06 -0.38
N TRP A 248 -1.49 10.40 -1.39
CA TRP A 248 -1.53 10.90 -2.75
C TRP A 248 -2.87 10.62 -3.44
N TYR A 249 -3.21 11.46 -4.42
CA TYR A 249 -4.35 11.29 -5.32
C TYR A 249 -5.74 11.27 -4.66
N GLN A 250 -5.88 11.91 -3.49
CA GLN A 250 -7.16 12.06 -2.78
C GLN A 250 -7.75 13.47 -2.95
N ALA A 251 -9.01 13.65 -2.57
CA ALA A 251 -9.64 14.97 -2.58
C ALA A 251 -9.15 15.85 -1.41
N GLU A 252 -8.75 15.24 -0.29
CA GLU A 252 -8.33 15.92 0.94
C GLU A 252 -7.15 15.19 1.60
N GLY A 253 -6.30 15.91 2.33
CA GLY A 253 -5.29 15.32 3.21
C GLY A 253 -4.05 14.72 2.53
N ASN A 254 -3.76 15.11 1.28
CA ASN A 254 -2.53 14.67 0.61
C ASN A 254 -1.28 15.37 1.20
N ASN A 255 -0.18 14.63 1.28
CA ASN A 255 1.17 15.18 1.49
C ASN A 255 2.05 15.08 0.23
N MET A 256 1.56 14.37 -0.80
CA MET A 256 2.17 14.21 -2.12
C MET A 256 1.30 14.89 -3.19
N PHE A 257 1.92 15.53 -4.17
CA PHE A 257 1.25 16.38 -5.17
C PHE A 257 1.72 16.11 -6.60
N GLU A 258 2.34 14.97 -6.82
CA GLU A 258 2.82 14.51 -8.11
C GLU A 258 1.67 14.31 -9.10
N GLY A 259 1.97 14.43 -10.39
CA GLY A 259 1.00 14.16 -11.45
C GLY A 259 0.76 12.67 -11.64
N THR A 260 -0.34 12.33 -12.33
CA THR A 260 -0.77 10.95 -12.61
C THR A 260 0.33 10.09 -13.25
N TYR A 261 1.19 10.62 -14.11
CA TYR A 261 2.23 9.82 -14.78
C TYR A 261 3.57 9.79 -14.06
N THR A 262 3.64 10.37 -12.86
CA THR A 262 4.85 10.46 -12.05
C THR A 262 4.56 10.13 -10.58
N PRO A 263 3.85 9.02 -10.26
CA PRO A 263 3.40 8.75 -8.90
C PRO A 263 4.57 8.71 -7.91
N PRO A 264 4.31 9.05 -6.62
CA PRO A 264 5.28 8.83 -5.56
C PRO A 264 5.33 7.33 -5.23
N LEU A 265 6.52 6.77 -5.02
CA LEU A 265 6.74 5.33 -4.87
C LEU A 265 7.51 5.00 -3.58
N TYR A 266 7.25 3.82 -3.00
CA TYR A 266 7.97 3.31 -1.82
C TYR A 266 9.28 2.63 -2.25
N ASN A 267 10.18 3.41 -2.85
CA ASN A 267 11.49 2.96 -3.29
C ASN A 267 12.55 4.08 -3.16
N ASP A 268 13.73 3.84 -3.74
CA ASP A 268 14.86 4.76 -3.68
C ASP A 268 14.54 6.18 -4.20
N LEU A 269 13.52 6.32 -5.05
CA LEU A 269 13.04 7.60 -5.58
C LEU A 269 12.64 8.59 -4.47
N TYR A 270 12.08 8.08 -3.35
CA TYR A 270 11.69 8.86 -2.18
C TYR A 270 12.56 8.56 -0.95
N HIS A 271 13.73 7.95 -1.18
CA HIS A 271 14.65 7.51 -0.13
C HIS A 271 14.04 6.49 0.84
N PHE A 272 13.15 5.64 0.32
CA PHE A 272 12.67 4.44 1.00
C PHE A 272 13.52 3.25 0.56
N LEU A 273 14.57 2.97 1.32
CA LEU A 273 15.48 1.86 1.04
C LEU A 273 14.74 0.53 1.23
N ASP A 274 15.11 -0.49 0.47
CA ASP A 274 14.54 -1.83 0.64
C ASP A 274 14.84 -2.41 2.03
N GLY A 275 13.85 -3.03 2.66
CA GLY A 275 13.94 -3.61 4.00
C GLY A 275 13.62 -2.65 5.16
N ALA A 276 14.26 -2.89 6.30
CA ALA A 276 14.03 -2.15 7.54
C ALA A 276 14.55 -0.71 7.44
N GLN A 277 13.73 0.26 7.88
CA GLN A 277 14.12 1.67 7.96
C GLN A 277 14.84 1.90 9.29
N ASN A 278 16.17 1.81 9.30
CA ASN A 278 16.96 1.81 10.53
C ASN A 278 17.39 3.21 11.02
N ASP A 279 17.16 4.26 10.22
CA ASP A 279 17.52 5.66 10.53
C ASP A 279 16.38 6.44 11.22
N ILE A 280 15.31 5.76 11.64
CA ILE A 280 14.06 6.37 12.12
C ILE A 280 14.03 6.68 13.65
N PHE A 281 15.17 6.63 14.33
CA PHE A 281 15.30 6.77 15.79
C PHE A 281 16.00 8.06 16.22
#